data_AF-A0AAU0M0C6-F1
#
_entry.id   AF-A0AAU0M0C6-F1
#
_cell.length_a   1.000
_cell.length_b   1.000
_cell.length_c   1.000
_cell.angle_alpha   90.00
_cell.angle_beta   90.00
_cell.angle_gamma   90.00
#
_symmetry.space_group_name_H-M   'P 1'
#
loop_
_entity.id
_entity.type
_entity.pdbx_description
1 polymer ?
#
loop_
_entity_poly.entity_id
_entity_poly.type
_entity_poly.pdbx_seq_one_letter_code
_entity_poly.pdbx_strand_id
1 'polypeptide(L)'
;MDKQIKDIFFQLLRIGLWGEGKLSLTKPLSDDDWNSILKYASNHTVEGIIYDSFSFLTEGQLPPASLRLKWAVRVDKIERHNAKMNAVIAEQFSLFTQNGIRPILQKGQGVASYYRIPTHRISGDIDWCFEEDDYSKARNYLKESHPDFEDTAGFSLHYYWKNIHIEHHKKTFDFRSPLKSSYLKKLLSLYKDQQRIVTINNVLVRVLAPELQVLQVNIHILKHLITYGISLRQFCDSARLYYSILPCIDGHALYTIYKKTGMLKWTHLLHKLLVEYIGLPQTAIPFPYPKDTRVDWMLDEVWYSGNFGFNDERFDQGKKSRFFYRPDSGKRLWRNFKRYLKYAPQEAIAFPFVQAYSKFLGKDSD
;
A
#
# COMPACT_ATOMS: atom_id res chain seq x y z
N MET A 1 18.00 -17.83 -2.84
CA MET A 1 17.46 -17.93 -1.48
C MET A 1 16.91 -19.32 -1.27
N ASP A 2 17.14 -19.90 -0.10
CA ASP A 2 16.54 -21.18 0.29
C ASP A 2 15.01 -21.07 0.31
N LYS A 3 14.34 -21.99 -0.40
CA LYS A 3 12.87 -22.10 -0.42
C LYS A 3 12.31 -22.22 1.01
N GLN A 4 13.04 -22.89 1.90
CA GLN A 4 12.68 -23.05 3.30
C GLN A 4 12.54 -21.71 4.03
N ILE A 5 13.48 -20.78 3.84
CA ILE A 5 13.45 -19.46 4.51
C ILE A 5 12.29 -18.61 4.03
N LYS A 6 11.95 -18.68 2.74
CA LYS A 6 10.74 -18.04 2.20
C LYS A 6 9.48 -18.55 2.89
N ASP A 7 9.35 -19.87 3.00
CA ASP A 7 8.17 -20.49 3.57
C ASP A 7 8.02 -20.17 5.06
N ILE A 8 9.12 -20.17 5.82
CA ILE A 8 9.13 -19.75 7.23
C ILE A 8 8.76 -18.26 7.35
N PHE A 9 9.33 -17.39 6.50
CA PHE A 9 8.99 -15.97 6.48
C PHE A 9 7.49 -15.74 6.32
N PHE A 10 6.84 -16.41 5.37
CA PHE A 10 5.40 -16.27 5.17
C PHE A 10 4.58 -16.85 6.32
N GLN A 11 5.04 -17.93 6.97
CA GLN A 11 4.39 -18.43 8.18
C GLN A 11 4.45 -17.40 9.31
N LEU A 12 5.63 -16.83 9.60
CA LEU A 12 5.79 -15.77 10.59
C LEU A 12 4.91 -14.55 10.25
N LEU A 13 4.89 -14.14 8.98
CA LEU A 13 4.07 -13.01 8.52
C LEU A 13 2.59 -13.23 8.81
N ARG A 14 2.06 -14.42 8.48
CA ARG A 14 0.67 -14.78 8.73
C ARG A 14 0.37 -14.82 10.22
N ILE A 15 1.24 -15.46 11.01
CA ILE A 15 1.05 -15.57 12.46
C ILE A 15 0.95 -14.18 13.09
N GLY A 16 1.86 -13.27 12.74
CA GLY A 16 1.82 -11.91 13.28
C GLY A 16 0.64 -11.08 12.78
N LEU A 17 0.30 -11.18 11.48
CA LEU A 17 -0.79 -10.43 10.86
C LEU A 17 -2.16 -10.82 11.39
N TRP A 18 -2.37 -12.10 11.68
CA TRP A 18 -3.65 -12.66 12.11
C TRP A 18 -3.73 -12.90 13.62
N GLY A 19 -2.58 -12.99 14.31
CA GLY A 19 -2.52 -13.30 15.74
C GLY A 19 -2.89 -14.74 16.06
N GLU A 20 -2.65 -15.66 15.13
CA GLU A 20 -2.94 -17.09 15.29
C GLU A 20 -2.09 -17.94 14.33
N GLY A 21 -1.95 -19.22 14.65
CA GLY A 21 -1.21 -20.19 13.84
C GLY A 21 -0.03 -20.80 14.57
N LYS A 22 0.71 -21.66 13.88
CA LYS A 22 1.88 -22.34 14.42
C LYS A 22 3.00 -22.34 13.40
N LEU A 23 4.21 -22.06 13.86
CA LEU A 23 5.39 -22.13 13.02
C LEU A 23 5.81 -23.60 12.86
N SER A 24 5.86 -24.05 11.60
CA SER A 24 6.29 -25.40 11.26
C SER A 24 7.80 -25.41 11.03
N LEU A 25 8.54 -25.85 12.04
CA LEU A 25 9.99 -26.02 12.01
C LEU A 25 10.35 -27.48 12.33
N THR A 26 11.22 -28.05 11.52
CA THR A 26 11.82 -29.38 11.78
C THR A 26 13.07 -29.29 12.65
N LYS A 27 13.74 -28.14 12.63
CA LYS A 27 14.91 -27.82 13.45
C LYS A 27 14.92 -26.31 13.77
N PRO A 28 15.57 -25.88 14.86
CA PRO A 28 15.80 -24.45 15.11
C PRO A 28 16.50 -23.79 13.94
N LEU A 29 16.14 -22.53 13.68
CA LEU A 29 16.80 -21.70 12.68
C LEU A 29 18.17 -21.24 13.19
N SER A 30 19.14 -21.13 12.27
CA SER A 30 20.45 -20.55 12.60
C SER A 30 20.37 -19.03 12.76
N ASP A 31 21.41 -18.44 13.35
CA ASP A 31 21.54 -16.98 13.46
C ASP A 31 21.51 -16.31 12.07
N ASP A 32 22.13 -16.92 11.06
CA ASP A 32 22.14 -16.42 9.68
C ASP A 32 20.77 -16.47 9.01
N ASP A 33 19.97 -17.51 9.30
CA ASP A 33 18.59 -17.63 8.85
C ASP A 33 17.75 -16.48 9.43
N TRP A 34 17.89 -16.19 10.73
CA TRP A 34 17.17 -15.10 11.38
C TRP A 34 17.60 -13.72 10.88
N ASN A 35 18.90 -13.50 10.67
CA ASN A 35 19.39 -12.27 10.06
C ASN A 35 18.84 -12.07 8.64
N SER A 36 18.72 -13.15 7.87
CA SER A 36 18.09 -13.14 6.55
C SER A 36 16.61 -12.77 6.64
N ILE A 37 15.86 -13.38 7.56
CA ILE A 37 14.45 -13.05 7.82
C ILE A 37 14.28 -11.57 8.19
N LEU A 38 15.13 -11.03 9.07
CA LEU A 38 15.12 -9.60 9.41
C LEU A 38 15.39 -8.71 8.19
N LYS A 39 16.39 -9.06 7.37
CA LYS A 39 16.69 -8.33 6.12
C LYS A 39 15.47 -8.31 5.20
N TYR A 40 14.82 -9.45 4.97
CA TYR A 40 13.61 -9.51 4.15
C TYR A 40 12.43 -8.74 4.77
N ALA A 41 12.26 -8.82 6.09
CA ALA A 41 11.19 -8.12 6.78
C ALA A 41 11.34 -6.60 6.67
N SER A 42 12.57 -6.10 6.82
CA SER A 42 12.91 -4.69 6.58
C SER A 42 12.69 -4.31 5.11
N ASN A 43 13.15 -5.14 4.17
CA ASN A 43 12.99 -4.88 2.73
C ASN A 43 11.53 -4.84 2.28
N HIS A 44 10.65 -5.60 2.93
CA HIS A 44 9.23 -5.61 2.65
C HIS A 44 8.40 -4.73 3.59
N THR A 45 9.04 -3.98 4.49
CA THR A 45 8.39 -3.10 5.48
C THR A 45 7.36 -3.82 6.37
N VAL A 46 7.64 -5.08 6.74
CA VAL A 46 6.77 -5.94 7.56
C VAL A 46 7.45 -6.40 8.85
N GLU A 47 8.56 -5.78 9.27
CA GLU A 47 9.29 -6.19 10.48
C GLU A 47 8.47 -6.10 11.77
N GLY A 48 7.60 -5.09 11.93
CA GLY A 48 6.68 -5.06 13.09
C GLY A 48 5.65 -6.19 13.05
N ILE A 49 5.15 -6.54 11.86
CA ILE A 49 4.21 -7.66 11.69
C ILE A 49 4.92 -9.00 11.97
N ILE A 50 6.17 -9.17 11.57
CA ILE A 50 6.93 -10.39 11.90
C ILE A 50 7.21 -10.46 13.41
N TYR A 51 7.55 -9.33 14.04
CA TYR A 51 7.76 -9.27 15.48
C TYR A 51 6.53 -9.73 16.27
N ASP A 52 5.34 -9.33 15.79
CA ASP A 52 4.05 -9.74 16.36
C ASP A 52 3.80 -11.24 16.37
N SER A 53 4.53 -12.01 15.57
CA SER A 53 4.44 -13.46 15.60
C SER A 53 5.13 -14.07 16.82
N PHE A 54 6.09 -13.38 17.44
CA PHE A 54 6.94 -13.94 18.50
C PHE A 54 6.15 -14.35 19.74
N SER A 55 5.06 -13.67 20.05
CA SER A 55 4.17 -14.04 21.17
C SER A 55 3.45 -15.39 20.96
N PHE A 56 3.52 -15.97 19.77
CA PHE A 56 2.91 -17.25 19.40
C PHE A 56 3.94 -18.37 19.19
N LEU A 57 5.23 -18.08 19.41
CA LEU A 57 6.33 -19.03 19.22
C LEU A 57 6.80 -19.59 20.56
N THR A 58 7.34 -20.81 20.56
CA THR A 58 8.05 -21.37 21.72
C THR A 58 9.49 -20.87 21.80
N GLU A 59 10.16 -20.99 22.94
CA GLU A 59 11.52 -20.45 23.12
C GLU A 59 12.51 -21.02 22.09
N GLY A 60 12.38 -22.30 21.71
CA GLY A 60 13.22 -22.92 20.67
C GLY A 60 12.90 -22.50 19.23
N GLN A 61 11.82 -21.75 19.03
CA GLN A 61 11.39 -21.17 17.75
C GLN A 61 11.64 -19.67 17.67
N LEU A 62 12.17 -19.04 18.72
CA LEU A 62 12.48 -17.62 18.75
C LEU A 62 13.89 -17.35 18.20
N PRO A 63 14.14 -16.12 17.70
CA PRO A 63 15.50 -15.69 17.43
C PRO A 63 16.33 -15.58 18.71
N PRO A 64 17.68 -15.61 18.59
CA PRO A 64 18.58 -15.36 19.70
C PRO A 64 18.23 -14.06 20.44
N ALA A 65 18.46 -14.04 21.76
CA ALA A 65 18.08 -12.90 22.62
C ALA A 65 18.66 -11.55 22.15
N SER A 66 19.90 -11.55 21.66
CA SER A 66 20.55 -10.36 21.10
C SER A 66 19.82 -9.81 19.88
N LEU A 67 19.28 -10.68 19.02
CA LEU A 67 18.51 -10.29 17.84
C LEU A 67 17.08 -9.88 18.21
N ARG A 68 16.48 -10.50 19.23
CA ARG A 68 15.19 -10.04 19.81
C ARG A 68 15.28 -8.61 20.31
N LEU A 69 16.34 -8.26 21.03
CA LEU A 69 16.57 -6.89 21.51
C LEU A 69 16.71 -5.90 20.34
N LYS A 70 17.49 -6.26 19.31
CA LYS A 70 17.60 -5.43 18.09
C LYS A 70 16.24 -5.23 17.43
N TRP A 71 15.40 -6.26 17.38
CA TRP A 71 14.06 -6.18 16.80
C TRP A 71 13.14 -5.26 17.61
N ALA A 72 13.15 -5.39 18.94
CA ALA A 72 12.37 -4.55 19.83
C ALA A 72 12.71 -3.06 19.66
N VAL A 73 14.00 -2.71 19.55
CA VAL A 73 14.44 -1.32 19.28
C VAL A 73 13.92 -0.80 17.94
N ARG A 74 13.80 -1.65 16.91
CA ARG A 74 13.24 -1.25 15.62
C ARG A 74 11.74 -1.04 15.71
N VAL A 75 11.03 -1.92 16.42
CA VAL A 75 9.58 -1.80 16.66
C VAL A 75 9.27 -0.53 17.45
N ASP A 76 10.02 -0.22 18.51
CA ASP A 76 9.89 1.04 19.25
C ASP A 76 10.03 2.27 18.33
N LYS A 77 10.98 2.25 17.37
CA LYS A 77 11.10 3.33 16.38
C LYS A 77 9.87 3.44 15.48
N ILE A 78 9.28 2.31 15.09
CA ILE A 78 8.05 2.27 14.28
C ILE A 78 6.89 2.87 15.09
N GLU A 79 6.73 2.48 16.35
CA GLU A 79 5.68 2.99 17.23
C GLU A 79 5.78 4.49 17.44
N ARG A 80 6.99 5.00 17.74
CA ARG A 80 7.23 6.44 17.90
C ARG A 80 6.97 7.22 16.61
N HIS A 81 7.33 6.67 15.46
CA HIS A 81 7.05 7.30 14.17
C HIS A 81 5.55 7.30 13.86
N ASN A 82 4.83 6.21 14.15
CA ASN A 82 3.38 6.13 14.03
C ASN A 82 2.66 7.13 14.95
N ALA A 83 3.10 7.27 16.21
CA ALA A 83 2.56 8.27 17.13
C ALA A 83 2.71 9.69 16.56
N LYS A 84 3.89 10.01 16.03
CA LYS A 84 4.15 11.29 15.36
C LYS A 84 3.25 11.50 14.14
N MET A 85 3.10 10.50 13.29
CA MET A 85 2.19 10.56 12.14
C MET A 85 0.74 10.81 12.55
N ASN A 86 0.25 10.06 13.53
CA ASN A 86 -1.12 10.18 14.01
C ASN A 86 -1.38 11.58 14.60
N ALA A 87 -0.40 12.17 15.29
CA ALA A 87 -0.48 13.54 15.76
C ALA A 87 -0.56 14.56 14.61
N VAL A 88 0.27 14.41 13.57
CA VAL A 88 0.22 15.27 12.37
C VAL A 88 -1.10 15.15 11.62
N ILE A 89 -1.62 13.92 11.46
CA ILE A 89 -2.92 13.70 10.81
C ILE A 89 -4.04 14.40 11.58
N ALA A 90 -4.09 14.22 12.90
CA ALA A 90 -5.11 14.84 13.75
C ALA A 90 -5.05 16.37 13.71
N GLU A 91 -3.84 16.94 13.77
CA GLU A 91 -3.60 18.37 13.64
C GLU A 91 -4.07 18.91 12.29
N GLN A 92 -3.58 18.34 11.18
CA GLN A 92 -3.95 18.79 9.84
C GLN A 92 -5.43 18.63 9.54
N PHE A 93 -6.04 17.51 9.97
CA PHE A 93 -7.46 17.30 9.79
C PHE A 93 -8.28 18.37 10.53
N SER A 94 -7.92 18.67 11.78
CA SER A 94 -8.58 19.71 12.58
C SER A 94 -8.40 21.09 11.95
N LEU A 95 -7.19 21.39 11.47
CA LEU A 95 -6.87 22.66 10.83
C LEU A 95 -7.66 22.87 9.53
N PHE A 96 -7.69 21.87 8.64
CA PHE A 96 -8.47 21.96 7.41
C PHE A 96 -9.95 22.11 7.70
N THR A 97 -10.50 21.33 8.62
CA THR A 97 -11.93 21.40 8.97
C THR A 97 -12.33 22.75 9.57
N GLN A 98 -11.48 23.35 10.41
CA GLN A 98 -11.69 24.71 10.94
C GLN A 98 -11.68 25.78 9.85
N ASN A 99 -10.95 25.56 8.76
CA ASN A 99 -10.91 26.44 7.59
C ASN A 99 -11.99 26.10 6.54
N GLY A 100 -12.99 25.28 6.90
CA GLY A 100 -14.08 24.90 5.99
C GLY A 100 -13.64 24.00 4.82
N ILE A 101 -12.46 23.37 4.92
CA ILE A 101 -11.93 22.41 3.95
C ILE A 101 -12.33 21.01 4.41
N ARG A 102 -12.78 20.16 3.47
CA ARG A 102 -13.17 18.77 3.77
C ARG A 102 -12.11 17.77 3.30
N PRO A 103 -11.08 17.49 4.12
CA PRO A 103 -10.08 16.49 3.78
C PRO A 103 -10.63 15.07 3.97
N ILE A 104 -10.10 14.15 3.17
CA ILE A 104 -10.30 12.70 3.26
C ILE A 104 -8.91 12.06 3.32
N LEU A 105 -8.63 11.35 4.41
CA LEU A 105 -7.38 10.61 4.56
C LEU A 105 -7.41 9.40 3.62
N GLN A 106 -6.36 9.25 2.82
CA GLN A 106 -6.20 8.10 1.95
C GLN A 106 -5.19 7.11 2.53
N LYS A 107 -5.47 5.82 2.36
CA LYS A 107 -4.50 4.73 2.62
C LYS A 107 -3.87 4.86 4.02
N GLY A 108 -2.55 4.65 4.14
CA GLY A 108 -1.77 5.09 5.31
C GLY A 108 -2.33 4.64 6.66
N GLN A 109 -2.43 5.59 7.60
CA GLN A 109 -2.90 5.34 8.96
C GLN A 109 -4.39 4.99 9.04
N GLY A 110 -5.20 5.42 8.06
CA GLY A 110 -6.58 4.96 7.94
C GLY A 110 -6.65 3.44 7.79
N VAL A 111 -5.78 2.87 6.95
CA VAL A 111 -5.68 1.41 6.79
C VAL A 111 -4.97 0.74 7.98
N ALA A 112 -4.00 1.42 8.60
CA ALA A 112 -3.31 0.91 9.78
C ALA A 112 -4.27 0.60 10.94
N SER A 113 -5.35 1.36 11.08
CA SER A 113 -6.38 1.14 12.10
C SER A 113 -7.04 -0.25 12.04
N TYR A 114 -6.97 -0.94 10.90
CA TYR A 114 -7.50 -2.29 10.72
C TYR A 114 -6.51 -3.41 11.08
N TYR A 115 -5.28 -3.09 11.47
CA TYR A 115 -4.32 -4.09 11.95
C TYR A 115 -4.61 -4.49 13.40
N ARG A 116 -4.15 -5.69 13.80
CA ARG A 116 -4.26 -6.16 15.19
C ARG A 116 -3.52 -5.24 16.17
N ILE A 117 -2.32 -4.81 15.78
CA ILE A 117 -1.52 -3.80 16.49
C ILE A 117 -1.20 -2.68 15.48
N PRO A 118 -2.03 -1.63 15.38
CA PRO A 118 -1.84 -0.55 14.40
C PRO A 118 -0.48 0.13 14.48
N THR A 119 0.09 0.27 15.68
CA THR A 119 1.36 0.95 15.95
C THR A 119 2.58 0.18 15.44
N HIS A 120 2.45 -1.09 15.05
CA HIS A 120 3.55 -1.90 14.52
C HIS A 120 3.60 -1.92 12.99
N ARG A 121 2.59 -1.38 12.31
CA ARG A 121 2.61 -1.22 10.86
C ARG A 121 3.58 -0.08 10.51
N ILE A 122 4.59 -0.36 9.67
CA ILE A 122 5.46 0.72 9.14
C ILE A 122 4.62 1.66 8.28
N SER A 123 4.66 2.95 8.59
CA SER A 123 3.99 3.99 7.81
C SER A 123 4.85 4.54 6.68
N GLY A 124 4.21 5.23 5.73
CA GLY A 124 4.86 5.85 4.56
C GLY A 124 4.81 7.37 4.66
N ASP A 125 4.04 7.98 3.77
CA ASP A 125 3.62 9.39 3.76
C ASP A 125 2.16 9.52 4.25
N ILE A 126 1.70 10.78 4.36
CA ILE A 126 0.29 11.11 4.56
C ILE A 126 -0.29 11.58 3.23
N ASP A 127 -1.27 10.84 2.72
CA ASP A 127 -1.99 11.17 1.51
C ASP A 127 -3.35 11.81 1.84
N TRP A 128 -3.57 13.04 1.40
CA TRP A 128 -4.88 13.70 1.45
C TRP A 128 -5.52 13.74 0.07
N CYS A 129 -6.83 13.55 0.01
CA CYS A 129 -7.64 14.11 -1.07
C CYS A 129 -8.76 14.98 -0.52
N PHE A 130 -9.36 15.75 -1.41
CA PHE A 130 -10.32 16.78 -1.06
C PHE A 130 -11.58 16.62 -1.90
N GLU A 131 -12.72 17.00 -1.34
CA GLU A 131 -13.99 17.02 -2.07
C GLU A 131 -14.09 18.25 -2.97
N GLU A 132 -14.58 18.08 -4.19
CA GLU A 132 -14.97 19.19 -5.08
C GLU A 132 -13.84 20.23 -5.24
N ASP A 133 -14.10 21.50 -4.96
CA ASP A 133 -13.17 22.62 -5.08
C ASP A 133 -12.25 22.80 -3.85
N ASP A 134 -12.36 21.93 -2.83
CA ASP A 134 -11.61 22.06 -1.58
C ASP A 134 -10.10 21.81 -1.78
N TYR A 135 -9.68 21.16 -2.88
CA TYR A 135 -8.26 21.06 -3.25
C TYR A 135 -7.65 22.44 -3.44
N SER A 136 -8.33 23.33 -4.18
CA SER A 136 -7.85 24.69 -4.44
C SER A 136 -7.78 25.51 -3.16
N LYS A 137 -8.76 25.34 -2.25
CA LYS A 137 -8.73 25.96 -0.92
C LYS A 137 -7.55 25.47 -0.09
N ALA A 138 -7.31 24.16 -0.05
CA ALA A 138 -6.17 23.57 0.65
C ALA A 138 -4.84 24.06 0.07
N ARG A 139 -4.71 24.17 -1.25
CA ARG A 139 -3.52 24.74 -1.90
C ARG A 139 -3.33 26.22 -1.54
N ASN A 140 -4.39 27.02 -1.56
CA ASN A 140 -4.31 28.44 -1.18
C ASN A 140 -3.92 28.61 0.29
N TYR A 141 -4.46 27.78 1.18
CA TYR A 141 -4.04 27.72 2.58
C TYR A 141 -2.53 27.45 2.73
N LEU A 142 -1.98 26.54 1.92
CA LEU A 142 -0.54 26.25 1.92
C LEU A 142 0.30 27.42 1.39
N LYS A 143 -0.17 28.18 0.39
CA LYS A 143 0.55 29.37 -0.09
C LYS A 143 0.80 30.40 1.02
N GLU A 144 -0.13 30.51 1.96
CA GLU A 144 -0.03 31.46 3.08
C GLU A 144 0.76 30.90 4.28
N SER A 145 0.65 29.60 4.55
CA SER A 145 1.17 29.00 5.78
C SER A 145 2.44 28.16 5.60
N HIS A 146 2.68 27.61 4.41
CA HIS A 146 3.75 26.65 4.08
C HIS A 146 4.24 26.84 2.64
N PRO A 147 4.91 27.98 2.33
CA PRO A 147 5.22 28.36 0.95
C PRO A 147 6.22 27.43 0.23
N ASP A 148 6.92 26.57 0.96
CA ASP A 148 7.91 25.62 0.43
C ASP A 148 7.29 24.31 -0.14
N PHE A 149 5.99 24.29 -0.43
CA PHE A 149 5.38 23.15 -1.13
C PHE A 149 5.81 23.12 -2.60
N GLU A 150 5.88 21.93 -3.20
CA GLU A 150 6.18 21.79 -4.62
C GLU A 150 5.07 21.03 -5.35
N ASP A 151 4.70 21.52 -6.53
CA ASP A 151 3.79 20.81 -7.42
C ASP A 151 4.52 19.63 -8.10
N THR A 152 3.86 18.47 -8.08
CA THR A 152 4.38 17.21 -8.61
C THR A 152 3.57 16.73 -9.81
N ALA A 153 4.15 15.81 -10.58
CA ALA A 153 3.48 15.26 -11.75
C ALA A 153 2.19 14.52 -11.37
N GLY A 154 1.14 14.70 -12.19
CA GLY A 154 -0.15 14.05 -11.96
C GLY A 154 -1.18 14.91 -11.21
N PHE A 155 -0.92 16.23 -11.13
CA PHE A 155 -1.79 17.22 -10.47
C PHE A 155 -1.89 16.99 -8.95
N SER A 156 -0.75 16.70 -8.33
CA SER A 156 -0.60 16.59 -6.88
C SER A 156 0.44 17.62 -6.41
N LEU A 157 0.52 17.85 -5.11
CA LEU A 157 1.61 18.62 -4.51
C LEU A 157 2.14 17.87 -3.29
N HIS A 158 3.38 18.18 -2.91
CA HIS A 158 4.01 17.63 -1.72
C HIS A 158 4.66 18.69 -0.85
N TYR A 159 4.78 18.42 0.44
CA TYR A 159 5.47 19.28 1.41
C TYR A 159 5.79 18.49 2.68
N TYR A 160 6.56 19.09 3.57
CA TYR A 160 6.86 18.54 4.88
C TYR A 160 6.11 19.29 5.98
N TRP A 161 5.42 18.54 6.85
CA TRP A 161 4.80 19.07 8.06
C TRP A 161 5.42 18.39 9.27
N LYS A 162 6.13 19.15 10.12
CA LYS A 162 6.87 18.62 11.28
C LYS A 162 7.76 17.41 10.92
N ASN A 163 8.46 17.48 9.79
CA ASN A 163 9.29 16.40 9.22
C ASN A 163 8.50 15.11 8.87
N ILE A 164 7.20 15.22 8.56
CA ILE A 164 6.41 14.16 7.93
C ILE A 164 6.11 14.59 6.50
N HIS A 165 6.34 13.69 5.55
CA HIS A 165 6.04 13.90 4.14
C HIS A 165 4.53 13.83 3.91
N ILE A 166 3.98 14.88 3.30
CA ILE A 166 2.55 15.01 3.00
C ILE A 166 2.39 15.15 1.49
N GLU A 167 1.44 14.41 0.93
CA GLU A 167 0.99 14.56 -0.46
C GLU A 167 -0.49 14.94 -0.49
N HIS A 168 -0.81 15.97 -1.28
CA HIS A 168 -2.19 16.31 -1.62
C HIS A 168 -2.49 15.84 -3.04
N HIS A 169 -3.53 15.01 -3.18
CA HIS A 169 -3.96 14.45 -4.45
C HIS A 169 -5.25 15.09 -4.93
N LYS A 170 -5.22 15.65 -6.15
CA LYS A 170 -6.43 16.15 -6.83
C LYS A 170 -7.35 15.02 -7.29
N LYS A 171 -6.82 13.82 -7.49
CA LYS A 171 -7.58 12.62 -7.87
C LYS A 171 -7.59 11.60 -6.73
N THR A 172 -8.76 11.05 -6.43
CA THR A 172 -8.91 10.04 -5.38
C THR A 172 -8.27 8.68 -5.73
N PHE A 173 -8.22 8.34 -7.02
CA PHE A 173 -7.78 7.03 -7.49
C PHE A 173 -6.64 7.14 -8.51
N ASP A 174 -5.66 6.24 -8.37
CA ASP A 174 -4.45 6.14 -9.21
C ASP A 174 -4.69 5.48 -10.59
N PHE A 175 -5.86 5.70 -11.21
CA PHE A 175 -6.12 5.21 -12.57
C PHE A 175 -5.36 6.06 -13.59
N ARG A 176 -4.59 5.37 -14.45
CA ARG A 176 -3.87 6.01 -15.56
C ARG A 176 -4.73 6.18 -16.79
N SER A 177 -5.68 5.28 -17.02
CA SER A 177 -6.57 5.41 -18.18
C SER A 177 -7.54 6.59 -18.00
N PRO A 178 -7.52 7.62 -18.87
CA PRO A 178 -8.45 8.75 -18.77
C PRO A 178 -9.90 8.33 -19.08
N LEU A 179 -10.10 7.19 -19.74
CA LEU A 179 -11.40 6.66 -20.15
C LEU A 179 -12.33 6.35 -18.97
N LYS A 180 -11.79 6.24 -17.74
CA LYS A 180 -12.56 5.93 -16.53
C LYS A 180 -12.90 7.14 -15.69
N SER A 181 -12.36 8.31 -16.01
CA SER A 181 -12.54 9.54 -15.22
C SER A 181 -14.00 9.88 -14.95
N SER A 182 -14.88 9.85 -15.97
CA SER A 182 -16.31 10.12 -15.81
C SER A 182 -17.00 9.12 -14.88
N TYR A 183 -16.70 7.82 -15.04
CA TYR A 183 -17.26 6.79 -14.16
C TYR A 183 -16.79 6.93 -12.71
N LEU A 184 -15.49 7.21 -12.50
CA LEU A 184 -14.92 7.41 -11.17
C LEU A 184 -15.50 8.65 -10.46
N LYS A 185 -15.72 9.75 -11.19
CA LYS A 185 -16.40 10.93 -10.64
C LYS A 185 -17.84 10.62 -10.21
N LYS A 186 -18.60 9.91 -11.05
CA LYS A 186 -19.96 9.44 -10.70
C LYS A 186 -19.94 8.52 -9.46
N LEU A 187 -18.93 7.66 -9.36
CA LEU A 187 -18.76 6.75 -8.25
C LEU A 187 -18.48 7.50 -6.93
N LEU A 188 -17.60 8.51 -6.95
CA LEU A 188 -17.34 9.35 -5.77
C LEU A 188 -18.58 10.10 -5.30
N SER A 189 -19.39 10.61 -6.22
CA SER A 189 -20.67 11.26 -5.92
C SER A 189 -21.68 10.27 -5.31
N LEU A 190 -21.82 9.07 -5.89
CA LEU A 190 -22.73 8.03 -5.40
C LEU A 190 -22.41 7.55 -3.97
N TYR A 191 -21.13 7.49 -3.62
CA TYR A 191 -20.66 6.97 -2.33
C TYR A 191 -20.33 8.08 -1.31
N LYS A 192 -20.64 9.35 -1.63
CA LYS A 192 -20.27 10.50 -0.80
C LYS A 192 -20.81 10.38 0.63
N ASP A 193 -22.07 10.01 0.78
CA ASP A 193 -22.74 9.90 2.09
C ASP A 193 -22.42 8.59 2.83
N GLN A 194 -21.60 7.71 2.24
CA GLN A 194 -21.20 6.42 2.80
C GLN A 194 -19.75 6.42 3.31
N GLN A 195 -19.12 7.59 3.31
CA GLN A 195 -17.79 7.78 3.90
C GLN A 195 -17.75 7.33 5.35
N ARG A 196 -16.57 6.91 5.79
CA ARG A 196 -16.36 6.40 7.15
C ARG A 196 -15.52 7.37 7.95
N ILE A 197 -15.60 7.21 9.26
CA ILE A 197 -14.78 7.93 10.22
C ILE A 197 -13.92 6.89 10.94
N VAL A 198 -12.64 7.21 11.10
CA VAL A 198 -11.70 6.47 11.94
C VAL A 198 -11.14 7.41 13.01
N THR A 199 -10.92 6.90 14.22
CA THR A 199 -10.32 7.70 15.30
C THR A 199 -8.80 7.63 15.21
N ILE A 200 -8.15 8.76 14.98
CA ILE A 200 -6.68 8.89 14.94
C ILE A 200 -6.27 9.99 15.91
N ASN A 201 -5.47 9.63 16.92
CA ASN A 201 -5.03 10.54 17.99
C ASN A 201 -6.20 11.37 18.58
N ASN A 202 -7.28 10.66 18.95
CA ASN A 202 -8.53 11.21 19.48
C ASN A 202 -9.31 12.17 18.55
N VAL A 203 -8.93 12.27 17.27
CA VAL A 203 -9.67 13.04 16.26
C VAL A 203 -10.42 12.09 15.34
N LEU A 204 -11.68 12.45 15.05
CA LEU A 204 -12.54 11.74 14.11
C LEU A 204 -12.16 12.11 12.68
N VAL A 205 -11.33 11.29 12.04
CA VAL A 205 -10.78 11.52 10.70
C VAL A 205 -11.62 10.82 9.65
N ARG A 206 -12.03 11.55 8.61
CA ARG A 206 -12.80 11.02 7.49
C ARG A 206 -11.92 10.21 6.53
N VAL A 207 -12.43 9.06 6.12
CA VAL A 207 -11.89 8.19 5.06
C VAL A 207 -12.99 7.85 4.04
N LEU A 208 -12.62 7.25 2.91
CA LEU A 208 -13.56 6.89 1.85
C LEU A 208 -14.62 5.86 2.31
N ALA A 209 -15.68 5.71 1.53
CA ALA A 209 -16.62 4.60 1.69
C ALA A 209 -15.91 3.23 1.54
N PRO A 210 -16.41 2.15 2.18
CA PRO A 210 -15.73 0.85 2.22
C PRO A 210 -15.26 0.35 0.85
N GLU A 211 -16.15 0.30 -0.15
CA GLU A 211 -15.84 -0.15 -1.51
C GLU A 211 -14.75 0.71 -2.17
N LEU A 212 -14.77 2.01 -1.90
CA LEU A 212 -13.82 2.97 -2.46
C LEU A 212 -12.45 2.90 -1.77
N GLN A 213 -12.40 2.60 -0.46
CA GLN A 213 -11.14 2.31 0.23
C GLN A 213 -10.46 1.09 -0.39
N VAL A 214 -11.22 0.00 -0.61
CA VAL A 214 -10.68 -1.20 -1.24
C VAL A 214 -10.24 -0.91 -2.67
N LEU A 215 -11.06 -0.22 -3.46
CA LEU A 215 -10.70 0.16 -4.83
C LEU A 215 -9.39 0.96 -4.84
N GLN A 216 -9.24 1.93 -3.93
CA GLN A 216 -8.06 2.79 -3.81
C GLN A 216 -6.80 2.00 -3.46
N VAL A 217 -6.84 1.15 -2.43
CA VAL A 217 -5.68 0.31 -2.07
C VAL A 217 -5.33 -0.65 -3.21
N ASN A 218 -6.33 -1.20 -3.89
CA ASN A 218 -6.14 -2.16 -4.97
C ASN A 218 -5.51 -1.54 -6.23
N ILE A 219 -6.00 -0.38 -6.70
CA ILE A 219 -5.38 0.33 -7.83
C ILE A 219 -3.98 0.84 -7.49
N HIS A 220 -3.74 1.24 -6.24
CA HIS A 220 -2.43 1.65 -5.77
C HIS A 220 -1.41 0.49 -5.83
N ILE A 221 -1.82 -0.73 -5.43
CA ILE A 221 -0.98 -1.92 -5.59
C ILE A 221 -0.61 -2.14 -7.06
N LEU A 222 -1.61 -2.13 -7.95
CA LEU A 222 -1.37 -2.31 -9.38
C LEU A 222 -0.45 -1.22 -9.95
N LYS A 223 -0.62 0.05 -9.53
CA LYS A 223 0.20 1.18 -9.93
C LYS A 223 1.68 0.90 -9.67
N HIS A 224 2.02 0.43 -8.47
CA HIS A 224 3.41 0.17 -8.10
C HIS A 224 3.98 -1.09 -8.76
N LEU A 225 3.17 -2.15 -8.90
CA LEU A 225 3.58 -3.38 -9.59
C LEU A 225 3.91 -3.15 -11.07
N ILE A 226 3.13 -2.33 -11.78
CA ILE A 226 3.43 -2.01 -13.19
C ILE A 226 4.73 -1.19 -13.28
N THR A 227 4.92 -0.23 -12.38
CA THR A 227 5.97 0.81 -12.53
C THR A 227 7.34 0.38 -12.02
N TYR A 228 7.40 -0.27 -10.86
CA TYR A 228 8.64 -0.38 -10.09
C TYR A 228 8.77 -1.76 -9.44
N GLY A 229 7.88 -2.03 -8.48
CA GLY A 229 8.02 -3.02 -7.43
C GLY A 229 7.18 -2.58 -6.24
N ILE A 230 6.79 -3.52 -5.39
CA ILE A 230 5.93 -3.22 -4.24
C ILE A 230 6.29 -4.12 -3.06
N SER A 231 6.18 -3.58 -1.86
CA SER A 231 6.46 -4.31 -0.63
C SER A 231 5.30 -5.26 -0.24
N LEU A 232 5.56 -6.24 0.63
CA LEU A 232 4.49 -7.13 1.14
C LEU A 232 3.50 -6.40 2.05
N ARG A 233 3.91 -5.29 2.69
CA ARG A 233 3.03 -4.47 3.53
C ARG A 233 1.76 -4.05 2.80
N GLN A 234 1.82 -3.76 1.50
CA GLN A 234 0.66 -3.32 0.74
C GLN A 234 -0.34 -4.45 0.50
N PHE A 235 0.14 -5.70 0.44
CA PHE A 235 -0.73 -6.87 0.42
C PHE A 235 -1.30 -7.16 1.80
N CYS A 236 -0.53 -6.96 2.88
CA CYS A 236 -1.05 -6.98 4.24
C CYS A 236 -2.13 -5.91 4.46
N ASP A 237 -1.92 -4.68 3.97
CA ASP A 237 -2.88 -3.57 3.99
C ASP A 237 -4.19 -3.99 3.31
N SER A 238 -4.08 -4.55 2.11
CA SER A 238 -5.24 -5.05 1.36
C SER A 238 -5.96 -6.18 2.10
N ALA A 239 -5.23 -7.16 2.63
CA ALA A 239 -5.81 -8.28 3.37
C ALA A 239 -6.53 -7.81 4.64
N ARG A 240 -5.89 -6.98 5.47
CA ARG A 240 -6.50 -6.43 6.69
C ARG A 240 -7.71 -5.56 6.39
N LEU A 241 -7.66 -4.78 5.31
CA LEU A 241 -8.78 -3.98 4.86
C LEU A 241 -9.96 -4.89 4.45
N TYR A 242 -9.76 -5.82 3.51
CA TYR A 242 -10.82 -6.76 3.10
C TYR A 242 -11.43 -7.47 4.30
N TYR A 243 -10.61 -8.02 5.20
CA TYR A 243 -11.08 -8.72 6.38
C TYR A 243 -11.94 -7.84 7.30
N SER A 244 -11.50 -6.62 7.56
CA SER A 244 -12.11 -5.77 8.60
C SER A 244 -13.38 -5.06 8.13
N ILE A 245 -13.44 -4.67 6.84
CA ILE A 245 -14.58 -3.94 6.29
C ILE A 245 -15.52 -4.79 5.43
N LEU A 246 -15.26 -6.10 5.27
CA LEU A 246 -16.17 -7.00 4.54
C LEU A 246 -17.64 -6.88 4.96
N PRO A 247 -18.01 -6.84 6.26
CA PRO A 247 -19.41 -6.74 6.66
C PRO A 247 -20.09 -5.45 6.17
N CYS A 248 -19.31 -4.46 5.75
CA CYS A 248 -19.75 -3.16 5.27
C CYS A 248 -19.70 -3.03 3.75
N ILE A 249 -19.32 -4.08 3.02
CA ILE A 249 -19.17 -4.07 1.57
C ILE A 249 -20.35 -4.78 0.91
N ASP A 250 -20.97 -4.15 -0.07
CA ASP A 250 -21.79 -4.86 -1.06
C ASP A 250 -20.87 -5.54 -2.09
N GLY A 251 -20.77 -6.87 -2.00
CA GLY A 251 -19.93 -7.67 -2.90
C GLY A 251 -20.33 -7.56 -4.38
N HIS A 252 -21.63 -7.43 -4.68
CA HIS A 252 -22.11 -7.27 -6.05
C HIS A 252 -21.80 -5.87 -6.60
N ALA A 253 -21.97 -4.83 -5.79
CA ALA A 253 -21.58 -3.47 -6.15
C ALA A 253 -20.07 -3.38 -6.40
N LEU A 254 -19.25 -3.93 -5.50
CA LEU A 254 -17.80 -3.94 -5.64
C LEU A 254 -17.33 -4.72 -6.87
N TYR A 255 -17.93 -5.89 -7.15
CA TYR A 255 -17.68 -6.64 -8.38
C TYR A 255 -17.98 -5.79 -9.62
N THR A 256 -19.12 -5.10 -9.63
CA THR A 256 -19.54 -4.21 -10.72
C THR A 256 -18.56 -3.06 -10.91
N ILE A 257 -18.08 -2.45 -9.82
CA ILE A 257 -17.04 -1.41 -9.84
C ILE A 257 -15.79 -1.93 -10.54
N TYR A 258 -15.26 -3.09 -10.13
CA TYR A 258 -14.07 -3.67 -10.74
C TYR A 258 -14.28 -4.05 -12.21
N LYS A 259 -15.47 -4.52 -12.59
CA LYS A 259 -15.80 -4.79 -14.00
C LYS A 259 -15.79 -3.50 -14.83
N LYS A 260 -16.45 -2.44 -14.36
CA LYS A 260 -16.57 -1.16 -15.09
C LYS A 260 -15.24 -0.39 -15.16
N THR A 261 -14.40 -0.49 -14.13
CA THR A 261 -13.04 0.09 -14.15
C THR A 261 -12.04 -0.74 -14.95
N GLY A 262 -12.38 -1.97 -15.35
CA GLY A 262 -11.47 -2.86 -16.08
C GLY A 262 -10.44 -3.57 -15.19
N MET A 263 -10.67 -3.57 -13.89
CA MET A 263 -9.78 -4.11 -12.86
C MET A 263 -10.13 -5.55 -12.45
N LEU A 264 -11.24 -6.11 -12.93
CA LEU A 264 -11.77 -7.39 -12.43
C LEU A 264 -10.76 -8.55 -12.51
N LYS A 265 -10.11 -8.75 -13.67
CA LYS A 265 -9.12 -9.82 -13.85
C LYS A 265 -7.90 -9.64 -12.94
N TRP A 266 -7.47 -8.40 -12.75
CA TRP A 266 -6.42 -8.05 -11.80
C TRP A 266 -6.86 -8.34 -10.35
N THR A 267 -8.08 -7.95 -9.97
CA THR A 267 -8.59 -8.21 -8.62
C THR A 267 -8.69 -9.71 -8.31
N HIS A 268 -9.06 -10.55 -9.29
CA HIS A 268 -9.02 -12.00 -9.11
C HIS A 268 -7.60 -12.52 -8.78
N LEU A 269 -6.56 -12.00 -9.45
CA LEU A 269 -5.18 -12.34 -9.10
C LEU A 269 -4.83 -11.90 -7.69
N LEU A 270 -5.18 -10.66 -7.33
CA LEU A 270 -4.90 -10.11 -6.03
C LEU A 270 -5.57 -10.96 -4.93
N HIS A 271 -6.88 -11.19 -5.03
CA HIS A 271 -7.64 -12.00 -4.08
C HIS A 271 -7.00 -13.37 -3.88
N LYS A 272 -6.64 -14.05 -4.97
CA LYS A 272 -5.99 -15.35 -4.89
C LYS A 272 -4.63 -15.28 -4.18
N LEU A 273 -3.80 -14.29 -4.47
CA LEU A 273 -2.51 -14.10 -3.77
C LEU A 273 -2.72 -13.80 -2.28
N LEU A 274 -3.71 -12.98 -1.92
CA LEU A 274 -4.03 -12.66 -0.52
C LEU A 274 -4.43 -13.91 0.26
N VAL A 275 -5.25 -14.78 -0.34
CA VAL A 275 -5.66 -16.04 0.29
C VAL A 275 -4.49 -17.01 0.40
N GLU A 276 -3.78 -17.28 -0.69
CA GLU A 276 -2.75 -18.34 -0.72
C GLU A 276 -1.47 -17.98 0.07
N TYR A 277 -1.06 -16.71 0.06
CA TYR A 277 0.24 -16.32 0.61
C TYR A 277 0.16 -15.41 1.84
N ILE A 278 -0.82 -14.51 1.90
CA ILE A 278 -0.98 -13.56 3.01
C ILE A 278 -1.87 -14.15 4.12
N GLY A 279 -2.62 -15.21 3.82
CA GLY A 279 -3.47 -15.92 4.79
C GLY A 279 -4.83 -15.24 5.02
N LEU A 280 -5.31 -14.41 4.09
CA LEU A 280 -6.68 -13.89 4.13
C LEU A 280 -7.66 -15.08 4.07
N PRO A 281 -8.61 -15.21 5.01
CA PRO A 281 -9.61 -16.27 4.93
C PRO A 281 -10.41 -16.20 3.63
N GLN A 282 -10.69 -17.34 2.99
CA GLN A 282 -11.49 -17.40 1.76
C GLN A 282 -12.89 -16.78 1.95
N THR A 283 -13.44 -16.88 3.17
CA THR A 283 -14.72 -16.28 3.57
C THR A 283 -14.67 -14.75 3.63
N ALA A 284 -13.47 -14.15 3.68
CA ALA A 284 -13.26 -12.71 3.67
C ALA A 284 -13.16 -12.10 2.26
N ILE A 285 -13.49 -12.89 1.23
CA ILE A 285 -13.50 -12.47 -0.16
C ILE A 285 -14.92 -12.07 -0.57
N PRO A 286 -15.14 -10.84 -1.07
CA PRO A 286 -16.48 -10.30 -1.31
C PRO A 286 -17.22 -10.92 -2.51
N PHE A 287 -16.51 -11.57 -3.43
CA PHE A 287 -17.09 -12.24 -4.59
C PHE A 287 -16.12 -13.31 -5.13
N PRO A 288 -16.61 -14.39 -5.77
CA PRO A 288 -15.77 -15.50 -6.21
C PRO A 288 -14.76 -15.09 -7.29
N TYR A 289 -13.60 -15.76 -7.30
CA TYR A 289 -12.58 -15.64 -8.35
C TYR A 289 -12.23 -17.02 -8.96
N PRO A 290 -11.68 -17.08 -10.19
CA PRO A 290 -11.32 -18.33 -10.86
C PRO A 290 -10.22 -19.10 -10.12
N LYS A 291 -10.48 -20.37 -9.77
CA LYS A 291 -9.58 -21.23 -8.97
C LYS A 291 -8.30 -21.62 -9.71
N ASP A 292 -8.33 -21.70 -11.03
CA ASP A 292 -7.24 -22.12 -11.91
C ASP A 292 -6.16 -21.03 -12.14
N THR A 293 -6.42 -19.81 -11.69
CA THR A 293 -5.52 -18.67 -11.88
C THR A 293 -4.17 -18.92 -11.19
N ARG A 294 -3.04 -18.84 -11.90
CA ARG A 294 -1.70 -18.97 -11.29
C ARG A 294 -1.20 -17.62 -10.76
N VAL A 295 -0.74 -17.59 -9.51
CA VAL A 295 -0.24 -16.37 -8.83
C VAL A 295 1.23 -16.46 -8.36
N ASP A 296 1.87 -17.63 -8.42
CA ASP A 296 3.25 -17.83 -7.97
C ASP A 296 4.22 -16.83 -8.63
N TRP A 297 4.06 -16.61 -9.94
CA TRP A 297 4.88 -15.69 -10.71
C TRP A 297 4.81 -14.25 -10.18
N MET A 298 3.66 -13.85 -9.65
CA MET A 298 3.44 -12.52 -9.10
C MET A 298 4.10 -12.41 -7.73
N LEU A 299 3.94 -13.44 -6.89
CA LEU A 299 4.62 -13.50 -5.61
C LEU A 299 6.14 -13.42 -5.78
N ASP A 300 6.70 -14.12 -6.75
CA ASP A 300 8.14 -14.06 -7.03
C ASP A 300 8.58 -12.64 -7.40
N GLU A 301 7.82 -11.93 -8.24
CA GLU A 301 8.14 -10.53 -8.54
C GLU A 301 8.02 -9.61 -7.33
N VAL A 302 6.99 -9.79 -6.49
CA VAL A 302 6.84 -9.04 -5.24
C VAL A 302 8.04 -9.30 -4.34
N TRP A 303 8.40 -10.58 -4.15
CA TRP A 303 9.52 -11.01 -3.33
C TRP A 303 10.84 -10.40 -3.79
N TYR A 304 11.18 -10.52 -5.07
CA TYR A 304 12.44 -9.97 -5.58
C TYR A 304 12.46 -8.46 -5.67
N SER A 305 11.32 -7.82 -5.94
CA SER A 305 11.30 -6.36 -6.06
C SER A 305 11.41 -5.66 -4.70
N GLY A 306 10.88 -6.23 -3.63
CA GLY A 306 10.91 -5.57 -2.32
C GLY A 306 10.22 -4.20 -2.32
N ASN A 307 10.47 -3.37 -1.30
CA ASN A 307 9.89 -2.04 -1.23
C ASN A 307 10.32 -1.17 -2.42
N PHE A 308 9.35 -0.91 -3.30
CA PHE A 308 9.52 -0.15 -4.53
C PHE A 308 10.67 -0.61 -5.43
N GLY A 309 11.13 -1.85 -5.41
CA GLY A 309 12.19 -2.27 -6.34
C GLY A 309 13.61 -1.81 -5.98
N PHE A 310 13.81 -1.16 -4.83
CA PHE A 310 15.12 -0.58 -4.42
C PHE A 310 16.16 -1.63 -4.04
N ASN A 311 15.71 -2.80 -3.58
CA ASN A 311 16.58 -3.89 -3.11
C ASN A 311 16.51 -5.11 -4.05
N ASP A 312 16.21 -4.90 -5.34
CA ASP A 312 16.12 -6.00 -6.31
C ASP A 312 17.50 -6.35 -6.87
N GLU A 313 18.15 -7.31 -6.20
CA GLU A 313 19.50 -7.79 -6.48
C GLU A 313 19.70 -8.25 -7.95
N ARG A 314 18.62 -8.58 -8.68
CA ARG A 314 18.66 -8.94 -10.12
C ARG A 314 19.14 -7.79 -11.01
N PHE A 315 19.05 -6.55 -10.53
CA PHE A 315 19.36 -5.35 -11.30
C PHE A 315 20.52 -4.53 -10.73
N ASP A 316 21.21 -5.02 -9.69
CA ASP A 316 22.32 -4.33 -9.05
C ASP A 316 23.49 -4.05 -10.03
N GLN A 317 23.66 -4.91 -11.05
CA GLN A 317 24.65 -4.75 -12.11
C GLN A 317 24.10 -4.13 -13.42
N GLY A 318 22.86 -3.65 -13.42
CA GLY A 318 22.21 -3.11 -14.61
C GLY A 318 22.81 -1.77 -15.06
N LYS A 319 22.69 -1.43 -16.36
CA LYS A 319 23.13 -0.12 -16.87
C LYS A 319 22.16 0.98 -16.41
N LYS A 320 22.68 2.02 -15.73
CA LYS A 320 21.93 3.25 -15.44
C LYS A 320 21.73 4.04 -16.74
N SER A 321 20.50 4.46 -17.02
CA SER A 321 20.17 5.31 -18.17
C SER A 321 20.09 6.76 -17.71
N ARG A 322 20.53 7.72 -18.55
CA ARG A 322 20.30 9.16 -18.31
C ARG A 322 18.81 9.52 -18.14
N PHE A 323 17.89 8.68 -18.63
CA PHE A 323 16.44 8.94 -18.64
C PHE A 323 15.66 8.21 -17.54
N PHE A 324 16.31 7.33 -16.78
CA PHE A 324 15.67 6.56 -15.73
C PHE A 324 16.59 6.49 -14.51
N TYR A 325 16.07 6.89 -13.35
CA TYR A 325 16.80 6.87 -12.09
C TYR A 325 17.31 5.47 -11.70
N ARG A 326 16.76 4.39 -12.29
CA ARG A 326 17.08 3.00 -11.94
C ARG A 326 17.72 2.19 -13.07
N PRO A 327 18.63 1.27 -12.75
CA PRO A 327 19.23 0.35 -13.73
C PRO A 327 18.17 -0.46 -14.49
N ASP A 328 18.37 -0.65 -15.80
CA ASP A 328 17.51 -1.49 -16.67
C ASP A 328 15.99 -1.21 -16.60
N SER A 329 15.57 -0.01 -16.18
CA SER A 329 14.17 0.39 -16.02
C SER A 329 13.30 0.05 -17.24
N GLY A 330 13.80 0.29 -18.46
CA GLY A 330 13.07 0.00 -19.69
C GLY A 330 12.73 -1.48 -19.88
N LYS A 331 13.66 -2.40 -19.58
CA LYS A 331 13.42 -3.86 -19.65
C LYS A 331 12.43 -4.30 -18.58
N ARG A 332 12.55 -3.76 -17.36
CA ARG A 332 11.67 -4.05 -16.23
C ARG A 332 10.24 -3.62 -16.53
N LEU A 333 10.08 -2.40 -17.07
CA LEU A 333 8.81 -1.86 -17.51
C LEU A 333 8.18 -2.68 -18.65
N TRP A 334 8.97 -3.08 -19.66
CA TRP A 334 8.46 -3.92 -20.76
C TRP A 334 8.00 -5.31 -20.29
N ARG A 335 8.75 -5.93 -19.37
CA ARG A 335 8.38 -7.22 -18.77
C ARG A 335 7.09 -7.10 -17.97
N ASN A 336 6.97 -6.08 -17.13
CA ASN A 336 5.78 -5.83 -16.32
C ASN A 336 4.58 -5.49 -17.21
N PHE A 337 4.77 -4.64 -18.22
CA PHE A 337 3.76 -4.31 -19.22
C PHE A 337 3.16 -5.58 -19.84
N LYS A 338 3.99 -6.47 -20.40
CA LYS A 338 3.51 -7.72 -21.02
C LYS A 338 2.72 -8.59 -20.05
N ARG A 339 3.16 -8.70 -18.80
CA ARG A 339 2.50 -9.52 -17.77
C ARG A 339 1.14 -8.94 -17.38
N TYR A 340 1.07 -7.64 -17.10
CA TYR A 340 -0.14 -6.99 -16.63
C TYR A 340 -1.13 -6.64 -17.74
N LEU A 341 -0.72 -6.63 -19.01
CA LEU A 341 -1.60 -6.41 -20.16
C LEU A 341 -2.79 -7.39 -20.17
N LYS A 342 -2.57 -8.66 -19.78
CA LYS A 342 -3.64 -9.67 -19.69
C LYS A 342 -4.69 -9.37 -18.61
N TYR A 343 -4.29 -8.68 -17.55
CA TYR A 343 -5.08 -8.54 -16.31
C TYR A 343 -5.67 -7.14 -16.10
N ALA A 344 -5.00 -6.10 -16.60
CA ALA A 344 -5.44 -4.72 -16.56
C ALA A 344 -4.95 -3.98 -17.82
N PRO A 345 -5.48 -4.32 -19.01
CA PRO A 345 -4.95 -3.84 -20.29
C PRO A 345 -4.96 -2.32 -20.40
N GLN A 346 -6.02 -1.67 -19.94
CA GLN A 346 -6.15 -0.22 -20.03
C GLN A 346 -5.11 0.51 -19.17
N GLU A 347 -4.81 -0.02 -17.99
CA GLU A 347 -3.79 0.54 -17.10
C GLU A 347 -2.37 0.23 -17.60
N ALA A 348 -2.14 -0.98 -18.10
CA ALA A 348 -0.85 -1.34 -18.71
C ALA A 348 -0.57 -0.51 -19.97
N ILE A 349 -1.56 -0.31 -20.86
CA ILE A 349 -1.41 0.48 -22.08
C ILE A 349 -1.26 1.97 -21.77
N ALA A 350 -2.02 2.52 -20.82
CA ALA A 350 -1.90 3.93 -20.45
C ALA A 350 -0.54 4.25 -19.80
N PHE A 351 0.13 3.26 -19.22
CA PHE A 351 1.35 3.46 -18.45
C PHE A 351 2.49 4.18 -19.20
N PRO A 352 2.96 3.72 -20.38
CA PRO A 352 4.03 4.39 -21.11
C PRO A 352 3.67 5.83 -21.51
N PHE A 353 2.40 6.07 -21.88
CA PHE A 353 1.92 7.39 -22.29
C PHE A 353 1.89 8.37 -21.12
N VAL A 354 1.38 7.95 -19.96
CA VAL A 354 1.36 8.80 -18.74
C VAL A 354 2.78 9.09 -18.25
N GLN A 355 3.70 8.12 -18.33
CA GLN A 355 5.09 8.33 -17.94
C GLN A 355 5.84 9.27 -18.90
N ALA A 356 5.51 9.24 -20.19
CA ALA A 356 6.03 10.23 -21.15
C ALA A 356 5.40 11.61 -20.91
N TYR A 357 4.07 11.69 -20.77
CA TYR A 357 3.34 12.94 -20.58
C TYR A 357 3.77 13.68 -19.30
N SER A 358 3.87 12.97 -18.17
CA SER A 358 4.35 13.53 -16.89
C SER A 358 5.77 14.10 -16.97
N LYS A 359 6.64 13.55 -17.82
CA LYS A 359 8.01 14.01 -18.02
C LYS A 359 8.13 15.30 -18.85
N PHE A 360 7.17 15.57 -19.73
CA PHE A 360 7.26 16.70 -20.67
C PHE A 360 6.29 17.85 -20.37
N LEU A 361 5.14 17.59 -19.74
CA LEU A 361 4.03 18.57 -19.64
C LEU A 361 3.28 18.51 -18.30
N GLY A 362 3.73 17.73 -17.32
CA GLY A 362 2.95 17.36 -16.13
C GLY A 362 3.02 18.30 -14.93
N LYS A 363 3.59 19.50 -15.05
CA LYS A 363 3.58 20.51 -13.98
C LYS A 363 2.48 21.52 -14.28
N ASP A 364 1.52 21.66 -13.36
CA ASP A 364 0.56 22.77 -13.42
C ASP A 364 1.36 24.08 -13.34
N SER A 365 1.07 25.00 -14.26
CA SER A 365 1.72 26.32 -14.33
C SER A 365 0.91 27.42 -13.62
N ASP A 366 -0.07 27.02 -12.79
CA ASP A 366 -1.03 27.92 -12.13
C ASP A 366 -0.65 28.33 -10.70
#